data_AF-A0A9X8BT04-F1
#
_entry.id   AF-A0A9X8BT04-F1
#
_cell.length_a   1.000
_cell.length_b   1.000
_cell.length_c   1.000
_cell.angle_alpha   90.00
_cell.angle_beta   90.00
_cell.angle_gamma   90.00
#
_symmetry.space_group_name_H-M   'P 1'
#
loop_
_entity.id
_entity.type
_entity.pdbx_description
1 polymer ?
#
loop_
_entity_poly.entity_id
_entity_poly.type
_entity_poly.pdbx_seq_one_letter_code
_entity_poly.pdbx_strand_id
1 'polypeptide(L)'
;MINNWMTIIEVEKVTEISYVIIRRYIRMHGHHLRVKKQGKNYLISKEYIHILLKIRLYYQEGKTTEQIEDVLCSVHILPKININENEKSMVLNVTETLIHMNSGLNDLNRKYDGLLHEFEKQKEYIEDVLTKRQQKLLLKFQETEGFNSRQDKKWWKLWRL
;
A
#
# COMPACT_ATOMS: atom_id res chain seq x y z
N MET A 1 -23.14 -24.32 31.07
CA MET A 1 -22.53 -23.35 30.15
C MET A 1 -21.09 -23.12 30.57
N ILE A 2 -20.11 -23.59 29.79
CA ILE A 2 -18.69 -23.44 30.14
C ILE A 2 -18.27 -22.02 29.78
N ASN A 3 -17.89 -21.21 30.76
CA ASN A 3 -17.31 -19.89 30.51
C ASN A 3 -16.03 -20.07 29.68
N ASN A 4 -16.15 -19.78 28.39
CA ASN A 4 -15.08 -19.96 27.39
C ASN A 4 -14.06 -18.81 27.38
N TRP A 5 -14.13 -17.93 28.37
CA TRP A 5 -13.31 -16.73 28.52
C TRP A 5 -12.57 -16.79 29.85
N MET A 6 -11.28 -16.46 29.82
CA MET A 6 -10.42 -16.36 31.00
C MET A 6 -9.83 -14.96 31.11
N THR A 7 -9.79 -14.43 32.31
CA THR A 7 -9.04 -13.21 32.64
C THR A 7 -7.54 -13.45 32.49
N ILE A 8 -6.77 -12.38 32.29
CA ILE A 8 -5.30 -12.48 32.27
C ILE A 8 -4.77 -13.17 33.54
N ILE A 9 -5.37 -12.91 34.70
CA ILE A 9 -4.96 -13.51 35.99
C ILE A 9 -5.18 -15.03 35.97
N GLU A 10 -6.30 -15.49 35.41
CA GLU A 10 -6.55 -16.93 35.26
C GLU A 10 -5.60 -17.55 34.23
N VAL A 11 -5.29 -16.84 33.15
CA VAL A 11 -4.32 -17.31 32.14
C VAL A 11 -2.92 -17.38 32.72
N GLU A 12 -2.51 -16.42 33.53
CA GLU A 12 -1.23 -16.43 34.25
C GLU A 12 -1.11 -17.65 35.16
N LYS A 13 -2.17 -17.99 35.90
CA LYS A 13 -2.19 -19.20 36.74
C LYS A 13 -2.06 -20.50 35.95
N VAL A 14 -2.64 -20.56 34.74
CA VAL A 14 -2.65 -21.80 33.93
C VAL A 14 -1.39 -21.93 33.07
N THR A 15 -0.83 -20.82 32.61
CA THR A 15 0.31 -20.82 31.67
C THR A 15 1.64 -20.52 32.33
N GLU A 16 1.62 -20.05 33.58
CA GLU A 16 2.78 -19.54 34.32
C GLU A 16 3.52 -18.41 33.55
N ILE A 17 2.81 -17.72 32.66
CA ILE A 17 3.31 -16.55 31.95
C ILE A 17 2.85 -15.33 32.75
N SER A 18 3.81 -14.49 33.16
CA SER A 18 3.48 -13.27 33.90
C SER A 18 2.47 -12.41 33.14
N TYR A 19 1.56 -11.76 33.89
CA TYR A 19 0.55 -10.86 33.32
C TYR A 19 1.14 -9.78 32.39
N VAL A 20 2.37 -9.31 32.68
CA VAL A 20 3.07 -8.30 31.88
C VAL A 20 3.40 -8.85 30.49
N ILE A 21 3.89 -10.09 30.45
CA ILE A 21 4.26 -10.78 29.21
C ILE A 21 3.01 -11.14 28.42
N ILE A 22 1.95 -11.62 29.08
CA ILE A 22 0.66 -11.87 28.42
C ILE A 22 0.13 -10.59 27.75
N ARG A 23 0.15 -9.45 28.46
CA ARG A 23 -0.25 -8.15 27.87
C ARG A 23 0.63 -7.75 26.70
N ARG A 24 1.94 -8.00 26.77
CA ARG A 24 2.86 -7.77 25.64
C ARG A 24 2.48 -8.62 24.44
N TYR A 25 2.21 -9.91 24.63
CA TYR A 25 1.80 -10.81 23.55
C TYR A 25 0.47 -10.40 22.93
N ILE A 26 -0.52 -10.01 23.74
CA ILE A 26 -1.79 -9.45 23.23
C ILE A 26 -1.54 -8.18 22.42
N ARG A 27 -0.61 -7.32 22.83
CA ARG A 27 -0.34 -6.08 22.09
C ARG A 27 0.35 -6.34 20.75
N MET A 28 1.29 -7.29 20.70
CA MET A 28 2.08 -7.58 19.49
C MET A 28 1.33 -8.52 18.53
N HIS A 29 0.78 -9.61 19.07
CA HIS A 29 0.20 -10.73 18.32
C HIS A 29 -1.29 -10.92 18.57
N GLY A 30 -1.97 -9.90 19.13
CA GLY A 30 -3.36 -10.03 19.60
C GLY A 30 -4.37 -10.37 18.52
N HIS A 31 -4.07 -10.12 17.25
CA HIS A 31 -4.92 -10.45 16.12
C HIS A 31 -4.95 -11.97 15.81
N HIS A 32 -3.95 -12.72 16.26
CA HIS A 32 -3.94 -14.20 16.26
C HIS A 32 -4.66 -14.81 17.47
N LEU A 33 -5.15 -13.97 18.39
CA LEU A 33 -5.79 -14.40 19.64
C LEU A 33 -7.24 -13.94 19.67
N ARG A 34 -8.14 -14.79 20.16
CA ARG A 34 -9.51 -14.37 20.46
C ARG A 34 -9.55 -13.66 21.81
N VAL A 35 -9.36 -12.33 21.79
CA VAL A 35 -9.32 -11.46 22.98
C VAL A 35 -10.50 -10.48 22.95
N LYS A 36 -11.11 -10.24 24.10
CA LYS A 36 -12.07 -9.13 24.30
C LYS A 36 -11.66 -8.26 25.48
N LYS A 37 -11.91 -6.96 25.36
CA LYS A 37 -11.64 -5.99 26.43
C LYS A 37 -12.90 -5.81 27.28
N GLN A 38 -12.76 -5.98 28.60
CA GLN A 38 -13.81 -5.71 29.58
C GLN A 38 -13.31 -4.62 30.54
N GLY A 39 -13.63 -3.36 30.21
CA GLY A 39 -13.13 -2.19 30.95
C GLY A 39 -11.60 -2.10 30.91
N LYS A 40 -10.95 -2.23 32.07
CA LYS A 40 -9.48 -2.22 32.22
C LYS A 40 -8.82 -3.59 32.04
N ASN A 41 -9.62 -4.65 31.90
CA ASN A 41 -9.15 -6.03 31.85
C ASN A 41 -9.29 -6.62 30.44
N TYR A 42 -8.42 -7.57 30.11
CA TYR A 42 -8.57 -8.41 28.92
C TYR A 42 -9.06 -9.79 29.32
N LEU A 43 -9.89 -10.35 28.46
CA LEU A 43 -10.37 -11.72 28.52
C LEU A 43 -9.89 -12.45 27.26
N ILE A 44 -9.32 -13.63 27.42
CA ILE A 44 -8.82 -14.48 26.34
C ILE A 44 -9.71 -15.72 26.27
N SER A 45 -10.05 -16.16 25.07
CA SER A 45 -10.77 -17.42 24.91
C SER A 45 -9.89 -18.61 25.32
N LYS A 46 -10.45 -19.57 26.05
CA LYS A 46 -9.74 -20.78 26.50
C LYS A 46 -9.13 -21.57 25.35
N GLU A 47 -9.85 -21.65 24.24
CA GLU A 47 -9.42 -22.32 23.01
C GLU A 47 -8.12 -21.74 22.44
N TYR A 48 -7.81 -20.47 22.73
CA TYR A 48 -6.65 -19.75 22.16
C TYR A 48 -5.43 -19.73 23.10
N ILE A 49 -5.51 -20.38 24.27
CA ILE A 49 -4.37 -20.44 25.21
C ILE A 49 -3.17 -21.16 24.60
N HIS A 50 -3.40 -22.20 23.79
CA HIS A 50 -2.33 -22.94 23.12
C HIS A 50 -1.52 -22.06 22.15
N ILE A 51 -2.14 -21.06 21.51
CA ILE A 51 -1.45 -20.09 20.65
C ILE A 51 -0.55 -19.20 21.50
N LEU A 52 -1.00 -18.81 22.68
CA LEU A 52 -0.21 -18.01 23.61
C LEU A 52 1.03 -18.77 24.10
N LEU A 53 0.92 -20.09 24.32
CA LEU A 53 2.05 -20.96 24.61
C LEU A 53 3.01 -21.10 23.41
N LYS A 54 2.50 -21.20 22.17
CA LYS A 54 3.34 -21.20 20.96
C LYS A 54 4.13 -19.89 20.82
N ILE A 55 3.49 -18.74 21.04
CA ILE A 55 4.15 -17.43 21.04
C ILE A 55 5.29 -17.41 22.07
N ARG A 56 5.04 -17.91 23.29
CA ARG A 56 6.08 -18.05 24.33
C ARG A 56 7.25 -18.88 23.83
N LEU A 57 6.98 -20.05 23.24
CA LEU A 57 8.01 -20.95 22.73
C LEU A 57 8.88 -20.26 21.67
N TYR A 58 8.26 -19.55 20.72
CA TYR A 58 9.03 -18.86 19.68
C TYR A 58 9.92 -17.74 20.23
N TYR A 59 9.46 -17.00 21.24
CA TYR A 59 10.32 -16.05 21.92
C TYR A 59 11.46 -16.74 22.70
N GLN A 60 11.23 -17.92 23.28
CA GLN A 60 12.27 -18.71 23.93
C GLN A 60 13.30 -19.26 22.93
N GLU A 61 12.88 -19.55 21.70
CA GLU A 61 13.74 -19.91 20.57
C GLU A 61 14.55 -18.72 20.01
N GLY A 62 14.34 -17.51 20.52
CA GLY A 62 15.04 -16.30 20.08
C GLY A 62 14.51 -15.68 18.79
N LYS A 63 13.30 -16.05 18.34
CA LYS A 63 12.68 -15.45 17.15
C LYS A 63 12.31 -13.99 17.41
N THR A 64 12.45 -13.17 16.37
CA THR A 64 12.00 -11.77 16.40
C THR A 64 10.47 -11.69 16.28
N THR A 65 9.90 -10.53 16.60
CA THR A 65 8.46 -10.30 16.48
C THR A 65 7.97 -10.56 15.05
N GLU A 66 8.72 -10.13 14.04
CA GLU A 66 8.40 -10.31 12.62
C GLU A 66 8.41 -11.80 12.25
N GLN A 67 9.44 -12.54 12.67
CA GLN A 67 9.53 -13.98 12.41
C GLN A 67 8.40 -14.77 13.08
N ILE A 68 7.98 -14.33 14.28
CA ILE A 68 6.84 -14.93 14.97
C ILE A 68 5.54 -14.68 14.19
N GLU A 69 5.37 -13.47 13.67
CA GLU A 69 4.21 -13.10 12.84
C GLU A 69 4.13 -13.93 11.56
N ASP A 70 5.26 -14.08 10.85
CA ASP A 70 5.32 -14.88 9.62
C ASP A 70 4.93 -16.34 9.89
N VAL A 71 5.45 -16.92 10.97
CA VAL A 71 5.15 -18.29 11.37
C VAL A 71 3.68 -18.43 11.77
N LEU A 72 3.13 -17.50 12.56
CA LEU A 72 1.72 -17.53 12.94
C LEU A 72 0.83 -17.39 11.72
N CYS A 73 1.10 -16.45 10.80
CA CYS A 73 0.35 -16.30 9.55
C CYS A 73 0.39 -17.57 8.69
N SER A 74 1.54 -18.23 8.59
CA SER A 74 1.69 -19.47 7.80
C SER A 74 0.93 -20.67 8.37
N VAL A 75 0.75 -20.72 9.70
CA VAL A 75 0.03 -21.79 10.41
C VAL A 75 -1.49 -21.59 10.35
N HIS A 76 -1.97 -20.38 10.04
CA HIS A 76 -3.39 -20.11 9.82
C HIS A 76 -3.81 -20.63 8.44
N ILE A 77 -4.00 -21.96 8.35
CA ILE A 77 -5.14 -22.47 7.59
C ILE A 77 -6.34 -21.78 8.23
N LEU A 78 -6.98 -20.86 7.49
CA LEU A 78 -8.17 -20.13 7.91
C LEU A 78 -9.05 -21.07 8.76
N PRO A 79 -9.29 -20.74 10.04
CA PRO A 79 -10.18 -21.56 10.86
C PRO A 79 -11.47 -21.73 10.08
N LYS A 80 -11.93 -22.97 9.87
CA LYS A 80 -13.31 -23.22 9.43
C LYS A 80 -14.20 -22.46 10.40
N ILE A 81 -14.66 -21.29 9.97
CA ILE A 81 -15.47 -20.42 10.80
C ILE A 81 -16.74 -21.24 11.04
N ASN A 82 -16.95 -21.69 12.28
CA ASN A 82 -18.23 -22.27 12.67
C ASN A 82 -19.16 -21.09 12.95
N ILE A 83 -19.70 -20.56 11.85
CA ILE A 83 -20.38 -19.27 11.85
C ILE A 83 -21.78 -19.45 12.43
N ASN A 84 -22.05 -18.81 13.56
CA ASN A 84 -23.41 -18.55 14.02
C ASN A 84 -24.07 -17.53 13.05
N GLU A 85 -25.32 -17.75 12.64
CA GLU A 85 -25.96 -17.06 11.50
C GLU A 85 -25.78 -15.53 11.43
N ASN A 86 -25.69 -14.85 12.57
CA ASN A 86 -25.51 -13.40 12.63
C ASN A 86 -24.08 -12.92 12.25
N GLU A 87 -23.03 -13.70 12.55
CA GLU A 87 -21.66 -13.41 12.13
C GLU A 87 -21.43 -13.76 10.64
N LYS A 88 -22.29 -14.58 10.04
CA LYS A 88 -22.23 -14.96 8.61
C LYS A 88 -22.54 -13.78 7.71
N SER A 89 -23.52 -12.98 8.11
CA SER A 89 -23.85 -11.74 7.44
C SER A 89 -22.69 -10.74 7.49
N MET A 90 -21.91 -10.71 8.58
CA MET A 90 -20.83 -9.74 8.75
C MET A 90 -19.56 -10.15 7.99
N VAL A 91 -19.21 -11.44 7.97
CA VAL A 91 -18.06 -11.95 7.21
C VAL A 91 -18.29 -11.86 5.70
N LEU A 92 -19.53 -12.12 5.23
CA LEU A 92 -19.89 -11.90 3.82
C LEU A 92 -19.75 -10.41 3.45
N ASN A 93 -20.19 -9.49 4.32
CA ASN A 93 -20.03 -8.05 4.09
C ASN A 93 -18.55 -7.61 4.05
N VAL A 94 -17.70 -8.13 4.93
CA VAL A 94 -16.25 -7.84 4.88
C VAL A 94 -15.60 -8.39 3.60
N THR A 95 -16.02 -9.57 3.15
CA THR A 95 -15.47 -10.16 1.92
C THR A 95 -15.93 -9.40 0.68
N GLU A 96 -17.21 -9.03 0.61
CA GLU A 96 -17.77 -8.20 -0.45
C GLU A 96 -17.14 -6.81 -0.48
N THR A 97 -16.89 -6.18 0.67
CA THR A 97 -16.22 -4.89 0.73
C THR A 97 -14.76 -4.98 0.26
N LEU A 98 -14.04 -6.05 0.60
CA LEU A 98 -12.69 -6.28 0.07
C LEU A 98 -12.68 -6.51 -1.44
N ILE A 99 -13.64 -7.26 -1.98
CA ILE A 99 -13.80 -7.45 -3.43
C ILE A 99 -14.11 -6.12 -4.13
N HIS A 100 -14.99 -5.30 -3.55
CA HIS A 100 -15.34 -3.97 -4.08
C HIS A 100 -14.17 -2.99 -4.01
N MET A 101 -13.35 -3.04 -2.96
CA MET A 101 -12.11 -2.26 -2.87
C MET A 101 -11.12 -2.68 -3.95
N ASN A 102 -10.95 -3.98 -4.18
CA ASN A 102 -10.07 -4.50 -5.22
C ASN A 102 -10.54 -4.09 -6.63
N SER A 103 -11.84 -4.12 -6.90
CA SER A 103 -12.37 -3.60 -8.18
C SER A 103 -12.15 -2.09 -8.31
N GLY A 104 -12.35 -1.32 -7.23
CA GLY A 104 -12.06 0.12 -7.23
C GLY A 104 -10.59 0.45 -7.49
N LEU A 105 -9.66 -0.33 -6.93
CA LEU A 105 -8.22 -0.19 -7.19
C LEU A 105 -7.87 -0.52 -8.65
N ASN A 106 -8.46 -1.57 -9.22
CA ASN A 106 -8.24 -1.93 -10.63
C ASN A 106 -8.75 -0.84 -11.58
N ASP A 107 -9.91 -0.24 -11.30
CA ASP A 107 -10.42 0.87 -12.10
C ASP A 107 -9.57 2.13 -11.96
N LEU A 108 -9.01 2.39 -10.77
CA LEU A 108 -8.08 3.50 -10.57
C LEU A 108 -6.78 3.30 -11.35
N ASN A 109 -6.23 2.08 -11.35
CA ASN A 109 -5.05 1.73 -12.15
C ASN A 109 -5.33 1.93 -13.65
N ARG A 110 -6.48 1.48 -14.16
CA ARG A 110 -6.86 1.69 -15.57
C ARG A 110 -6.96 3.18 -15.94
N LYS A 111 -7.53 4.01 -15.05
CA LYS A 111 -7.59 5.45 -15.24
C LYS A 111 -6.19 6.08 -15.23
N TYR A 112 -5.32 5.61 -14.36
CA TYR A 112 -3.93 6.06 -14.27
C TYR A 112 -3.16 5.73 -15.57
N ASP A 113 -3.29 4.50 -16.07
CA ASP A 113 -2.68 4.08 -17.34
C ASP A 113 -3.20 4.92 -18.52
N GLY A 114 -4.51 5.19 -18.56
CA GLY A 114 -5.11 6.06 -19.58
C GLY A 114 -4.59 7.51 -19.50
N LEU A 115 -4.42 8.04 -18.29
CA LEU A 115 -3.88 9.39 -18.09
C LEU A 115 -2.41 9.47 -18.51
N LEU A 116 -1.60 8.46 -18.19
CA LEU A 116 -0.21 8.37 -18.63
C LEU A 116 -0.09 8.39 -20.16
N HIS A 117 -0.91 7.60 -20.84
CA HIS A 117 -0.93 7.54 -22.30
C HIS A 117 -1.32 8.88 -22.95
N GLU A 118 -2.32 9.59 -22.40
CA GLU A 118 -2.68 10.93 -22.90
C GLU A 118 -1.59 11.97 -22.62
N PHE A 119 -0.90 11.87 -21.48
CA PHE A 119 0.24 12.73 -21.16
C PHE A 119 1.41 12.51 -22.13
N GLU A 120 1.69 11.26 -22.47
CA GLU A 120 2.75 10.90 -23.42
C GLU A 120 2.45 11.44 -24.83
N LYS A 121 1.21 11.32 -25.30
CA LYS A 121 0.76 11.96 -26.55
C LYS A 121 0.91 13.48 -26.54
N GLN A 122 0.54 14.13 -25.44
CA GLN A 122 0.68 15.58 -25.32
C GLN A 122 2.15 16.01 -25.37
N LYS A 123 3.04 15.24 -24.74
CA LYS A 123 4.48 15.46 -24.78
C LYS A 123 5.01 15.35 -26.21
N GLU A 124 4.68 14.29 -26.92
CA GLU A 124 5.07 14.11 -28.32
C GLU A 124 4.58 15.25 -29.22
N TYR A 125 3.33 15.68 -29.05
CA TYR A 125 2.78 16.80 -29.79
C TYR A 125 3.55 18.11 -29.52
N ILE A 126 3.87 18.39 -28.25
CA ILE A 126 4.64 19.58 -27.88
C ILE A 126 6.03 19.53 -28.52
N GLU A 127 6.70 18.37 -28.46
CA GLU A 127 8.02 18.18 -29.07
C GLU A 127 7.98 18.43 -30.58
N ASP A 128 7.01 17.83 -31.30
CA ASP A 128 6.85 18.03 -32.75
C ASP A 128 6.59 19.51 -33.11
N VAL A 129 5.70 20.18 -32.38
CA VAL A 129 5.41 21.61 -32.60
C VAL A 129 6.66 22.47 -32.36
N LEU A 130 7.43 22.18 -31.31
CA LEU A 130 8.67 22.90 -31.02
C LEU A 130 9.72 22.66 -32.11
N THR A 131 9.91 21.43 -32.56
CA THR A 131 10.85 21.09 -33.64
C THR A 131 10.47 21.82 -34.94
N LYS A 132 9.19 21.79 -35.33
CA LYS A 132 8.72 22.49 -36.54
C LYS A 132 8.93 24.01 -36.45
N ARG A 133 8.65 24.61 -35.29
CA ARG A 133 8.91 26.03 -35.07
C ARG A 133 10.40 26.36 -35.16
N GLN A 134 11.25 25.55 -34.56
CA GLN A 134 12.71 25.74 -34.61
C GLN A 134 13.24 25.65 -36.03
N GLN A 135 12.82 24.65 -36.81
CA GLN A 135 13.17 24.52 -38.23
C GLN A 135 12.74 25.76 -39.03
N LYS A 136 11.52 26.24 -38.83
CA LYS A 136 11.00 27.44 -39.51
C LYS A 136 11.79 28.70 -39.16
N LEU A 137 12.22 28.84 -37.90
CA LEU A 137 13.07 29.96 -37.48
C LEU A 137 14.45 29.88 -38.14
N LEU A 138 15.08 28.71 -38.17
CA LEU A 138 16.38 28.52 -38.82
C LEU A 138 16.34 28.89 -40.31
N LEU A 139 15.30 28.47 -41.03
CA LEU A 139 15.11 28.85 -42.44
C LEU A 139 14.98 30.37 -42.61
N LYS A 140 14.20 31.04 -41.77
CA LYS A 140 14.06 32.50 -41.81
C LYS A 140 15.38 33.21 -41.52
N PHE A 141 16.17 32.74 -40.54
CA PHE A 141 17.48 33.31 -40.25
C PHE A 141 18.42 33.19 -41.46
N GLN A 142 18.48 32.01 -42.10
CA GLN A 142 19.28 31.80 -43.31
C GLN A 142 18.86 32.71 -44.47
N GLU A 143 17.55 32.92 -44.67
CA GLU A 143 17.02 33.85 -45.68
C GLU A 143 17.43 35.29 -45.38
N THR A 144 17.35 35.73 -44.11
CA THR A 144 17.72 37.10 -43.71
C THR A 144 19.22 37.38 -43.78
N GLU A 145 20.08 36.42 -43.40
CA GLU A 145 21.53 36.56 -43.56
C GLU A 145 21.95 36.56 -45.04
N GLY A 146 21.30 35.73 -45.86
CA GLY A 146 21.45 35.72 -47.31
C GLY A 146 20.98 37.01 -47.99
N PHE A 147 19.98 37.71 -47.42
CA PHE A 147 19.46 38.98 -47.93
C PHE A 147 20.34 40.17 -47.51
N ASN A 148 20.75 40.24 -46.24
CA ASN A 148 21.64 41.30 -45.73
C ASN A 148 23.02 41.28 -46.41
N SER A 149 23.60 40.09 -46.62
CA SER A 149 24.87 39.94 -47.35
C SER A 149 24.79 40.34 -48.84
N ARG A 150 23.59 40.40 -49.42
CA ARG A 150 23.33 40.88 -50.80
C ARG A 150 23.08 42.39 -50.86
N GLN A 151 22.43 42.98 -49.85
CA GLN A 151 22.19 44.42 -49.78
C GLN A 151 23.43 45.22 -49.38
N ASP A 152 24.29 44.67 -48.51
CA ASP A 152 25.51 45.37 -48.09
C ASP A 152 26.45 45.68 -49.26
N LYS A 153 26.49 44.86 -50.31
CA LYS A 153 27.48 44.99 -51.39
C LYS A 153 27.33 46.20 -52.33
N LYS A 154 26.33 47.07 -52.16
CA LYS A 154 26.06 48.15 -53.15
C LYS A 154 25.74 49.54 -52.57
N TRP A 155 25.51 49.71 -51.28
CA TRP A 155 25.09 51.02 -50.74
C TRP A 155 26.21 52.08 -50.77
N TRP A 156 27.47 51.70 -50.60
CA TRP A 156 28.64 52.59 -50.74
C TRP A 156 28.94 53.07 -52.17
N LYS A 157 28.26 52.54 -53.20
CA LYS A 157 28.41 53.01 -54.59
C LYS A 157 27.50 54.19 -54.94
N LEU A 158 26.48 54.47 -54.11
CA LEU A 158 25.51 55.54 -54.36
C LEU A 158 25.96 56.92 -53.84
N TRP A 159 26.98 56.96 -52.98
CA TRP A 159 27.52 58.20 -52.37
C TRP A 159 28.69 58.81 -53.16
N ARG A 160 28.84 58.44 -54.43
CA ARG A 160 30.01 58.79 -55.27
C ARG A 160 29.62 59.58 -56.52
N LEU A 161 28.64 60.48 -56.39
CA LEU A 161 28.24 61.48 -57.38
C LEU A 161 28.44 62.88 -56.79
#